data_AF-A0A8C1ZLV4-F1
#
_entry.id   AF-A0A8C1ZLV4-F1
#
_cell.length_a   1.000
_cell.length_b   1.000
_cell.length_c   1.000
_cell.angle_alpha   90.00
_cell.angle_beta   90.00
_cell.angle_gamma   90.00
#
_symmetry.space_group_name_H-M   'P 1'
#
loop_
_entity.id
_entity.type
_entity.pdbx_description
1 polymer ?
#
loop_
_entity_poly.entity_id
_entity_poly.type
_entity_poly.pdbx_seq_one_letter_code
_entity_poly.pdbx_strand_id
1 'polypeptide(L)'
;MKCVVVVFLLTLLGLLHAGPLPDEPVLQPQENFDVNRFMGKWYDIAIASTCPWLKRHKGDAAIGSSELQSSGSTQTISMTLISSRHGTCKSISGEYQLTKTPGRFHYHNASELSTTAVNQSDFSCYFTVYVFAHVEWNADVDAYVVHTNYDEYALVVMYKQKPGGEKTTSVKLYGRAMELRPTLIEDFKTLVAEQGMSEDTIIIKKNKGECVPGEQVTPEPQIQRARRNVVLPAPEEGSGDDNMPLFRGPEACKSQPDSGPCFGMLQRYHYNSSIMACQMFTYGGCMGNQNNFVTEKECLQSCRTEAACRLPMDAGPCKVFTDLWAFDSAAGKCVSFKYGGCKGNGNKFYSQKECEEYCGVMMRNGDDEFLTVN
;
A
#
# COMPACT_ATOMS: atom_id res chain seq x y z
N MET A 1 -7.09 -13.21 76.66
CA MET A 1 -7.93 -12.50 75.67
C MET A 1 -7.01 -11.60 74.83
N LYS A 2 -6.72 -12.00 73.58
CA LYS A 2 -6.10 -11.14 72.57
C LYS A 2 -6.90 -11.38 71.28
N CYS A 3 -7.71 -10.39 70.91
CA CYS A 3 -8.50 -10.40 69.68
C CYS A 3 -7.55 -10.26 68.48
N VAL A 4 -7.58 -11.22 67.56
CA VAL A 4 -6.96 -11.08 66.24
C VAL A 4 -8.05 -10.56 65.30
N VAL A 5 -7.91 -9.31 64.89
CA VAL A 5 -8.78 -8.68 63.88
C VAL A 5 -8.32 -9.15 62.50
N VAL A 6 -9.18 -9.88 61.80
CA VAL A 6 -8.98 -10.26 60.40
C VAL A 6 -9.38 -9.05 59.54
N VAL A 7 -8.40 -8.42 58.88
CA VAL A 7 -8.64 -7.36 57.90
C VAL A 7 -8.78 -8.02 56.52
N PHE A 8 -10.01 -8.09 56.01
CA PHE A 8 -10.26 -8.40 54.60
C PHE A 8 -10.00 -7.14 53.77
N LEU A 9 -8.88 -7.09 53.05
CA LEU A 9 -8.62 -6.12 52.00
C LEU A 9 -9.45 -6.51 50.76
N LEU A 10 -10.63 -5.92 50.62
CA LEU A 10 -11.37 -5.90 49.36
C LEU A 10 -10.71 -4.89 48.42
N THR A 11 -9.82 -5.36 47.56
CA THR A 11 -9.37 -4.59 46.40
C THR A 11 -10.50 -4.58 45.37
N LEU A 12 -11.25 -3.47 45.33
CA LEU A 12 -12.09 -3.13 44.17
C LEU A 12 -11.17 -2.92 42.96
N LEU A 13 -11.04 -3.94 42.10
CA LEU A 13 -10.66 -3.72 40.71
C LEU A 13 -11.83 -2.99 40.03
N GLY A 14 -11.74 -1.66 39.97
CA GLY A 14 -12.57 -0.87 39.09
C GLY A 14 -12.25 -1.25 37.64
N LEU A 15 -13.22 -1.85 36.95
CA LEU A 15 -13.20 -1.98 35.49
C LEU A 15 -13.25 -0.57 34.90
N LEU A 16 -12.14 -0.12 34.32
CA LEU A 16 -12.07 1.08 33.48
C LEU A 16 -12.95 0.85 32.23
N HIS A 17 -14.24 1.12 32.34
CA HIS A 17 -15.10 1.28 31.18
C HIS A 17 -14.79 2.63 30.54
N ALA A 18 -14.73 2.65 29.21
CA ALA A 18 -14.60 3.89 28.45
C ALA A 18 -15.76 4.83 28.82
N GLY A 19 -15.44 6.02 29.33
CA GLY A 19 -16.44 7.05 29.57
C GLY A 19 -16.96 7.59 28.24
N PRO A 20 -18.27 7.90 28.12
CA PRO A 20 -18.84 8.53 26.94
C PRO A 20 -18.14 9.87 26.67
N LEU A 21 -17.94 10.18 25.39
CA LEU A 21 -17.41 11.46 24.93
C LEU A 21 -18.29 12.63 25.44
N PRO A 22 -17.72 13.82 25.71
CA PRO A 22 -18.48 14.95 26.25
C PRO A 22 -19.62 15.40 25.32
N ASP A 23 -20.75 15.79 25.92
CA ASP A 23 -21.96 16.26 25.21
C ASP A 23 -21.74 17.57 24.44
N GLU A 24 -20.79 18.41 24.87
CA GLU A 24 -20.48 19.67 24.19
C GLU A 24 -19.64 19.47 22.91
N PRO A 25 -19.99 20.15 21.80
CA PRO A 25 -19.26 20.02 20.56
C PRO A 25 -17.85 20.58 20.70
N VAL A 26 -16.86 19.71 20.49
CA VAL A 26 -15.42 20.06 20.54
C VAL A 26 -15.04 21.04 19.41
N LEU A 27 -15.82 21.04 18.33
CA LEU A 27 -15.64 21.90 17.17
C LEU A 27 -17.02 22.38 16.69
N GLN A 28 -17.12 23.62 16.20
CA GLN A 28 -18.34 24.12 15.58
C GLN A 28 -18.45 23.62 14.13
N PRO A 29 -19.53 22.90 13.75
CA PRO A 29 -19.83 22.61 12.35
C PRO A 29 -20.22 23.88 11.59
N GLN A 30 -20.23 23.77 10.25
CA GLN A 30 -20.74 24.81 9.37
C GLN A 30 -22.15 25.29 9.79
N GLU A 31 -22.32 26.61 9.84
CA GLU A 31 -23.62 27.22 10.08
C GLU A 31 -24.63 26.89 8.96
N ASN A 32 -25.90 26.71 9.34
CA ASN A 32 -26.99 26.40 8.41
C ASN A 32 -26.74 25.13 7.57
N PHE A 33 -26.04 24.14 8.14
CA PHE A 33 -25.74 22.91 7.44
C PHE A 33 -27.02 22.14 7.03
N ASP A 34 -27.22 21.97 5.73
CA ASP A 34 -28.28 21.12 5.17
C ASP A 34 -27.77 19.69 4.89
N VAL A 35 -28.22 18.76 5.71
CA VAL A 35 -27.87 17.33 5.60
C VAL A 35 -28.33 16.71 4.28
N ASN A 36 -29.47 17.15 3.73
CA ASN A 36 -30.02 16.56 2.50
C ASN A 36 -29.17 16.94 1.28
N ARG A 37 -28.67 18.17 1.23
CA ARG A 37 -27.73 18.62 0.19
C ARG A 37 -26.36 17.95 0.30
N PHE A 38 -25.99 17.49 1.49
CA PHE A 38 -24.72 16.82 1.73
C PHE A 38 -24.71 15.34 1.31
N MET A 39 -25.88 14.73 1.10
CA MET A 39 -25.99 13.32 0.70
C MET A 39 -25.34 13.02 -0.66
N GLY A 40 -25.24 11.73 -0.97
CA GLY A 40 -24.70 11.21 -2.23
C GLY A 40 -23.21 10.94 -2.17
N LYS A 41 -22.59 10.88 -3.36
CA LYS A 41 -21.20 10.44 -3.54
C LYS A 41 -20.21 11.58 -3.37
N TRP A 42 -19.11 11.28 -2.68
CA TRP A 42 -17.95 12.14 -2.46
C TRP A 42 -16.67 11.36 -2.72
N TYR A 43 -15.64 12.01 -3.26
CA TYR A 43 -14.30 11.43 -3.41
C TYR A 43 -13.38 11.90 -2.29
N ASP A 44 -12.67 10.99 -1.64
CA ASP A 44 -11.73 11.29 -0.56
C ASP A 44 -10.37 11.67 -1.16
N ILE A 45 -10.14 12.98 -1.33
CA ILE A 45 -9.02 13.57 -2.10
C ILE A 45 -7.75 13.65 -1.26
N ALA A 46 -7.87 14.10 -0.02
CA ALA A 46 -6.73 14.30 0.87
C ALA A 46 -7.09 14.02 2.32
N ILE A 47 -6.09 13.61 3.08
CA ILE A 47 -6.22 13.32 4.50
C ILE A 47 -4.97 13.68 5.28
N ALA A 48 -5.16 14.21 6.48
CA ALA A 48 -4.14 14.33 7.50
C ALA A 48 -4.63 13.67 8.80
N SER A 49 -3.72 13.09 9.59
CA SER A 49 -4.10 12.55 10.89
C SER A 49 -2.94 12.54 11.88
N THR A 50 -3.26 12.75 13.16
CA THR A 50 -2.33 12.52 14.27
C THR A 50 -2.06 11.04 14.51
N CYS A 51 -2.85 10.16 13.88
CA CYS A 51 -2.67 8.72 13.93
C CYS A 51 -1.24 8.31 13.52
N PRO A 52 -0.46 7.71 14.45
CA PRO A 52 0.94 7.32 14.19
C PRO A 52 1.11 6.34 13.03
N TRP A 53 0.08 5.54 12.73
CA TRP A 53 0.10 4.63 11.59
C TRP A 53 0.04 5.36 10.25
N LEU A 54 -0.77 6.42 10.16
CA LEU A 54 -0.90 7.18 8.92
C LEU A 54 0.39 7.94 8.59
N LYS A 55 1.05 8.48 9.61
CA LYS A 55 2.39 9.09 9.48
C LYS A 55 3.43 8.09 8.93
N ARG A 56 3.27 6.79 9.20
CA ARG A 56 4.15 5.70 8.76
C ARG A 56 3.84 5.14 7.36
N HIS A 57 2.64 5.39 6.80
CA HIS A 57 2.15 4.78 5.55
C HIS A 57 1.69 5.80 4.49
N LYS A 58 2.56 6.76 4.15
CA LYS A 58 2.27 7.87 3.20
C LYS A 58 2.24 7.44 1.70
N GLY A 59 2.59 6.19 1.37
CA GLY A 59 2.82 5.75 -0.01
C GLY A 59 1.60 5.18 -0.74
N ASP A 60 1.33 5.73 -1.93
CA ASP A 60 0.43 5.23 -3.00
C ASP A 60 -1.07 5.07 -2.67
N ALA A 61 -1.60 5.98 -1.86
CA ALA A 61 -3.04 6.09 -1.61
C ALA A 61 -3.79 6.49 -2.89
N ALA A 62 -4.79 5.70 -3.28
CA ALA A 62 -5.71 6.03 -4.37
C ALA A 62 -6.93 6.78 -3.83
N ILE A 63 -7.50 7.65 -4.66
CA ILE A 63 -8.80 8.28 -4.36
C ILE A 63 -9.86 7.18 -4.29
N GLY A 64 -10.56 7.11 -3.16
CA GLY A 64 -11.75 6.28 -2.97
C GLY A 64 -13.00 7.14 -3.01
N SER A 65 -14.17 6.51 -3.08
CA SER A 65 -15.45 7.19 -2.94
C SER A 65 -16.13 6.84 -1.63
N SER A 66 -16.94 7.78 -1.12
CA SER A 66 -17.75 7.66 0.06
C SER A 66 -19.16 8.10 -0.32
N GLU A 67 -20.12 7.21 -0.22
CA GLU A 67 -21.51 7.47 -0.58
C GLU A 67 -22.39 7.49 0.66
N LEU A 68 -23.11 8.60 0.85
CA LEU A 68 -23.99 8.82 1.98
C LEU A 68 -25.44 8.68 1.52
N GLN A 69 -26.21 7.82 2.21
CA GLN A 69 -27.63 7.57 1.93
C GLN A 69 -28.43 7.56 3.23
N SER A 70 -29.73 7.88 3.16
CA SER A 70 -30.63 7.75 4.32
C SER A 70 -30.89 6.27 4.63
N SER A 71 -30.72 5.85 5.89
CA SER A 71 -30.88 4.43 6.29
C SER A 71 -32.34 4.01 6.54
N GLY A 72 -33.32 4.66 5.91
CA GLY A 72 -34.75 4.41 6.12
C GLY A 72 -35.31 4.90 7.47
N SER A 73 -34.46 5.29 8.42
CA SER A 73 -34.81 6.01 9.64
C SER A 73 -34.47 7.51 9.50
N THR A 74 -35.18 8.39 10.19
CA THR A 74 -34.91 9.85 10.17
C THR A 74 -33.70 10.25 11.01
N GLN A 75 -33.08 9.32 11.73
CA GLN A 75 -32.02 9.59 12.71
C GLN A 75 -30.67 8.98 12.33
N THR A 76 -30.60 8.17 11.27
CA THR A 76 -29.36 7.50 10.84
C THR A 76 -29.10 7.69 9.35
N ILE A 77 -27.82 7.80 9.02
CA ILE A 77 -27.32 7.79 7.64
C ILE A 77 -26.38 6.59 7.47
N SER A 78 -26.48 5.92 6.33
CA SER A 78 -25.55 4.88 5.93
C SER A 78 -24.44 5.52 5.11
N MET A 79 -23.19 5.26 5.48
CA MET A 79 -22.02 5.70 4.73
C MET A 79 -21.29 4.48 4.18
N THR A 80 -21.17 4.41 2.86
CA THR A 80 -20.47 3.33 2.15
C THR A 80 -19.19 3.85 1.53
N LEU A 81 -18.05 3.30 1.96
CA LEU A 81 -16.74 3.61 1.41
C LEU A 81 -16.34 2.56 0.38
N ILE A 82 -15.91 3.01 -0.79
CA ILE A 82 -15.43 2.18 -1.89
C ILE A 82 -14.00 2.60 -2.21
N SER A 83 -13.07 1.64 -2.24
CA SER A 83 -11.68 1.92 -2.58
C SER A 83 -11.01 0.74 -3.26
N SER A 84 -10.05 1.03 -4.13
CA SER A 84 -9.23 0.06 -4.84
C SER A 84 -7.88 -0.10 -4.15
N ARG A 85 -7.50 -1.35 -3.86
CA ARG A 85 -6.17 -1.66 -3.32
C ARG A 85 -5.62 -2.90 -4.03
N HIS A 86 -4.44 -2.77 -4.63
CA HIS A 86 -3.78 -3.83 -5.42
C HIS A 86 -4.68 -4.42 -6.52
N GLY A 87 -5.47 -3.58 -7.20
CA GLY A 87 -6.34 -4.01 -8.30
C GLY A 87 -7.64 -4.67 -7.85
N THR A 88 -7.89 -4.83 -6.55
CA THR A 88 -9.17 -5.29 -6.01
C THR A 88 -9.97 -4.11 -5.48
N CYS A 89 -11.15 -3.89 -6.05
CA CYS A 89 -12.13 -2.95 -5.51
C CYS A 89 -12.92 -3.61 -4.40
N LYS A 90 -13.15 -2.88 -3.31
CA LYS A 90 -13.91 -3.41 -2.19
C LYS A 90 -14.72 -2.27 -1.53
N SER A 91 -15.86 -2.63 -0.94
CA SER A 91 -16.76 -1.70 -0.21
C SER A 91 -16.94 -2.06 1.26
N ILE A 92 -17.08 -1.05 2.13
CA ILE A 92 -17.52 -1.20 3.53
C ILE A 92 -18.57 -0.15 3.82
N SER A 93 -19.62 -0.53 4.54
CA SER A 93 -20.67 0.39 4.99
C SER A 93 -20.68 0.48 6.52
N GLY A 94 -21.07 1.64 7.04
CA GLY A 94 -21.31 1.88 8.46
C GLY A 94 -22.46 2.84 8.68
N GLU A 95 -23.20 2.67 9.78
CA GLU A 95 -24.32 3.54 10.14
C GLU A 95 -23.89 4.64 11.10
N TYR A 96 -24.08 5.89 10.69
CA TYR A 96 -23.82 7.07 11.50
C TYR A 96 -25.13 7.61 12.03
N GLN A 97 -25.12 7.99 13.31
CA GLN A 97 -26.22 8.65 13.98
C GLN A 97 -26.15 10.16 13.75
N LEU A 98 -27.29 10.76 13.39
CA LEU A 98 -27.48 12.20 13.35
C LEU A 98 -27.55 12.72 14.78
N THR A 99 -26.79 13.78 15.07
CA THR A 99 -26.85 14.43 16.39
C THR A 99 -27.83 15.60 16.38
N LYS A 100 -28.07 16.20 17.56
CA LYS A 100 -28.86 17.44 17.69
C LYS A 100 -28.20 18.64 17.00
N THR A 101 -26.91 18.55 16.67
CA THR A 101 -26.16 19.62 16.01
C THR A 101 -26.00 19.28 14.53
N PRO A 102 -26.65 20.02 13.61
CA PRO A 102 -26.46 19.81 12.17
C PRO A 102 -24.98 19.88 11.78
N GLY A 103 -24.54 18.96 10.92
CA GLY A 103 -23.14 18.85 10.50
C GLY A 103 -22.24 18.07 11.46
N ARG A 104 -22.75 17.62 12.62
CA ARG A 104 -22.10 16.66 13.52
C ARG A 104 -22.75 15.28 13.41
N PHE A 105 -21.94 14.27 13.12
CA PHE A 105 -22.34 12.87 12.99
C PHE A 105 -21.58 12.02 14.00
N HIS A 106 -22.26 11.04 14.59
CA HIS A 106 -21.67 10.15 15.58
C HIS A 106 -21.70 8.71 15.09
N TYR A 107 -20.62 7.98 15.29
CA TYR A 107 -20.53 6.56 15.00
C TYR A 107 -20.06 5.82 16.24
N HIS A 108 -20.87 4.86 16.67
CA HIS A 108 -20.61 4.00 17.80
C HIS A 108 -20.82 2.54 17.40
N ASN A 109 -19.94 1.67 17.85
CA ASN A 109 -20.11 0.24 17.69
C ASN A 109 -19.52 -0.47 18.92
N ALA A 110 -20.42 -1.00 19.74
CA ALA A 110 -20.09 -1.85 20.87
C ALA A 110 -20.21 -3.31 20.43
N SER A 111 -19.08 -3.98 20.20
CA SER A 111 -19.07 -5.44 20.10
C SER A 111 -19.07 -6.03 21.52
N GLU A 112 -20.15 -6.71 21.93
CA GLU A 112 -20.20 -7.51 23.14
C GLU A 112 -19.15 -8.65 23.09
N LEU A 113 -18.33 -8.72 24.14
CA LEU A 113 -17.45 -9.80 24.59
C LEU A 113 -17.08 -10.95 23.60
N SER A 114 -15.82 -11.00 23.20
CA SER A 114 -15.09 -12.26 23.01
C SER A 114 -13.68 -12.13 23.59
N THR A 115 -13.48 -12.76 24.74
CA THR A 115 -12.22 -12.82 25.48
C THR A 115 -11.20 -13.67 24.76
N THR A 116 -10.30 -13.06 23.99
CA THR A 116 -8.89 -13.47 23.92
C THR A 116 -8.02 -12.23 23.83
N ALA A 117 -7.26 -11.96 24.89
CA ALA A 117 -6.37 -10.82 24.97
C ALA A 117 -5.16 -11.02 24.03
N VAL A 118 -5.19 -10.35 22.87
CA VAL A 118 -4.01 -10.07 22.06
C VAL A 118 -3.73 -8.58 22.24
N ASN A 119 -2.50 -8.22 22.61
CA ASN A 119 -2.10 -6.84 22.92
C ASN A 119 -2.54 -5.83 21.83
N GLN A 120 -3.55 -5.04 22.18
CA GLN A 120 -4.43 -4.32 21.24
C GLN A 120 -4.17 -2.81 21.27
N SER A 121 -2.91 -2.38 21.18
CA SER A 121 -2.54 -0.96 21.22
C SER A 121 -2.28 -0.33 19.84
N ASP A 122 -2.02 -1.10 18.77
CA ASP A 122 -1.59 -0.55 17.48
C ASP A 122 -2.62 -0.66 16.32
N PHE A 123 -3.72 -1.41 16.48
CA PHE A 123 -4.56 -1.83 15.34
C PHE A 123 -5.63 -0.84 14.86
N SER A 124 -6.06 0.12 15.67
CA SER A 124 -7.24 0.95 15.32
C SER A 124 -6.89 2.27 14.58
N CYS A 125 -5.62 2.48 14.28
CA CYS A 125 -5.11 3.60 13.50
C CYS A 125 -5.14 3.33 11.97
N TYR A 126 -5.37 2.07 11.59
CA TYR A 126 -5.44 1.55 10.22
C TYR A 126 -6.57 2.17 9.36
N PHE A 127 -7.59 2.71 10.03
CA PHE A 127 -8.94 2.76 9.47
C PHE A 127 -9.23 4.00 8.62
N THR A 128 -8.51 5.11 8.81
CA THR A 128 -8.89 6.38 8.17
C THR A 128 -8.52 6.46 6.68
N VAL A 129 -7.68 5.54 6.17
CA VAL A 129 -7.20 5.55 4.77
C VAL A 129 -7.34 4.22 4.04
N TYR A 130 -7.30 3.07 4.73
CA TYR A 130 -7.30 1.77 4.07
C TYR A 130 -8.31 0.83 4.70
N VAL A 131 -9.47 0.83 4.08
CA VAL A 131 -10.57 -0.10 4.32
C VAL A 131 -10.05 -1.56 4.14
N PHE A 132 -10.65 -2.51 4.87
CA PHE A 132 -10.38 -3.97 4.94
C PHE A 132 -9.41 -4.47 6.02
N ALA A 133 -9.79 -4.25 7.28
CA ALA A 133 -9.74 -5.29 8.29
C ALA A 133 -11.20 -5.65 8.67
N HIS A 134 -11.55 -6.93 8.60
CA HIS A 134 -12.70 -7.46 9.32
C HIS A 134 -12.46 -7.20 10.81
N VAL A 135 -13.35 -6.46 11.46
CA VAL A 135 -13.82 -6.62 12.85
C VAL A 135 -14.63 -5.35 13.15
N GLU A 136 -15.80 -5.59 13.72
CA GLU A 136 -16.71 -4.60 14.27
C GLU A 136 -15.96 -3.54 15.09
N TRP A 137 -16.40 -2.31 14.93
CA TRP A 137 -15.63 -1.13 15.25
C TRP A 137 -15.69 -0.84 16.74
N ASN A 138 -14.84 -1.44 17.54
CA ASN A 138 -14.73 -1.05 18.94
C ASN A 138 -14.04 0.32 19.05
N ALA A 139 -14.71 1.42 18.66
CA ALA A 139 -14.25 2.81 18.71
C ALA A 139 -15.41 3.80 18.49
N ASP A 140 -15.39 4.90 19.23
CA ASP A 140 -16.29 6.05 19.06
C ASP A 140 -15.68 7.05 18.07
N VAL A 141 -16.48 7.53 17.12
CA VAL A 141 -16.07 8.56 16.16
C VAL A 141 -17.09 9.69 16.14
N ASP A 142 -16.62 10.92 16.36
CA ASP A 142 -17.37 12.14 16.09
C ASP A 142 -16.81 12.82 14.84
N ALA A 143 -17.68 13.06 13.85
CA ALA A 143 -17.34 13.74 12.61
C ALA A 143 -18.06 15.09 12.53
N TYR A 144 -17.32 16.13 12.12
CA TYR A 144 -17.76 17.51 12.00
C TYR A 144 -17.50 18.01 10.59
N VAL A 145 -18.56 18.40 9.87
CA VAL A 145 -18.42 19.10 8.59
C VAL A 145 -18.18 20.57 8.88
N VAL A 146 -16.93 21.00 8.70
CA VAL A 146 -16.48 22.35 9.06
C VAL A 146 -16.80 23.34 7.96
N HIS A 147 -16.62 22.93 6.70
CA HIS A 147 -16.92 23.77 5.56
C HIS A 147 -17.28 22.93 4.32
N THR A 148 -18.33 23.29 3.62
CA THR A 148 -18.79 22.70 2.37
C THR A 148 -19.70 23.67 1.63
N ASN A 149 -19.58 23.69 0.31
CA ASN A 149 -20.57 24.33 -0.57
C ASN A 149 -21.55 23.32 -1.18
N TYR A 150 -21.54 22.07 -0.69
CA TYR A 150 -22.34 20.92 -1.13
C TYR A 150 -22.03 20.39 -2.54
N ASP A 151 -21.68 21.27 -3.47
CA ASP A 151 -21.64 20.97 -4.91
C ASP A 151 -20.22 20.77 -5.45
N GLU A 152 -19.18 21.16 -4.69
CA GLU A 152 -17.77 21.04 -5.12
C GLU A 152 -16.91 20.30 -4.10
N TYR A 153 -16.94 20.70 -2.82
CA TYR A 153 -16.04 20.16 -1.80
C TYR A 153 -16.64 20.10 -0.39
N ALA A 154 -15.98 19.34 0.48
CA ALA A 154 -16.24 19.36 1.91
C ALA A 154 -14.96 19.11 2.73
N LEU A 155 -14.78 19.89 3.79
CA LEU A 155 -13.75 19.73 4.81
C LEU A 155 -14.39 19.13 6.06
N VAL A 156 -13.87 17.97 6.47
CA VAL A 156 -14.42 17.20 7.58
C VAL A 156 -13.34 16.91 8.60
N VAL A 157 -13.60 17.25 9.86
CA VAL A 157 -12.75 16.91 11.01
C VAL A 157 -13.38 15.74 11.74
N MET A 158 -12.58 14.74 12.08
CA MET A 158 -13.01 13.55 12.81
C MET A 158 -12.15 13.35 14.04
N TYR A 159 -12.82 13.20 15.19
CA TYR A 159 -12.21 12.77 16.44
C TYR A 159 -12.59 11.32 16.70
N LYS A 160 -11.59 10.47 16.90
CA LYS A 160 -11.75 9.05 17.16
C LYS A 160 -11.20 8.71 18.53
N GLN A 161 -11.98 7.99 19.33
CA GLN A 161 -11.60 7.48 20.64
C GLN A 161 -11.69 5.95 20.66
N LYS A 162 -10.65 5.29 21.18
CA LYS A 162 -10.59 3.83 21.30
C LYS A 162 -10.91 3.35 22.74
N PRO A 163 -11.36 2.10 22.92
CA PRO A 163 -11.28 1.37 24.17
C PRO A 163 -9.80 1.26 24.56
N GLY A 164 -9.41 1.92 25.65
CA GLY A 164 -8.01 2.14 26.03
C GLY A 164 -7.60 3.61 26.08
N GLY A 165 -8.46 4.54 25.66
CA GLY A 165 -8.30 5.98 25.88
C GLY A 165 -7.43 6.72 24.84
N GLU A 166 -6.89 6.01 23.85
CA GLU A 166 -6.15 6.64 22.75
C GLU A 166 -7.10 7.47 21.88
N LYS A 167 -6.77 8.76 21.72
CA LYS A 167 -7.53 9.73 20.92
C LYS A 167 -6.74 10.12 19.68
N THR A 168 -7.39 10.12 18.53
CA THR A 168 -6.79 10.56 17.26
C THR A 168 -7.69 11.55 16.56
N THR A 169 -7.08 12.52 15.89
CA THR A 169 -7.75 13.53 15.08
C THR A 169 -7.38 13.29 13.64
N SER A 170 -8.33 13.47 12.73
CA SER A 170 -8.08 13.46 11.30
C SER A 170 -8.87 14.55 10.60
N VAL A 171 -8.28 15.12 9.55
CA VAL A 171 -8.92 16.07 8.66
C VAL A 171 -8.97 15.44 7.29
N LYS A 172 -10.12 15.51 6.63
CA LYS A 172 -10.32 15.02 5.26
C LYS A 172 -10.83 16.14 4.36
N LEU A 173 -10.32 16.14 3.14
CA LEU A 173 -10.85 16.91 2.02
C LEU A 173 -11.59 15.96 1.09
N TYR A 174 -12.87 16.24 0.91
CA TYR A 174 -13.74 15.57 -0.04
C TYR A 174 -14.03 16.47 -1.23
N GLY A 175 -14.17 15.86 -2.41
CA GLY A 175 -14.59 16.52 -3.64
C GLY A 175 -15.80 15.84 -4.27
N ARG A 176 -16.65 16.59 -4.97
CA ARG A 176 -17.64 16.02 -5.91
C ARG A 176 -16.99 15.53 -7.21
N ALA A 177 -15.74 15.92 -7.46
CA ALA A 177 -14.87 15.39 -8.52
C ALA A 177 -13.52 14.94 -7.92
N MET A 178 -12.79 14.08 -8.64
CA MET A 178 -11.47 13.58 -8.23
C MET A 178 -10.34 14.61 -8.41
N GLU A 179 -10.60 15.70 -9.10
CA GLU A 179 -9.69 16.83 -9.28
C GLU A 179 -10.36 18.09 -8.73
N LEU A 180 -9.65 18.80 -7.85
CA LEU A 180 -10.11 20.02 -7.20
C LEU A 180 -9.15 21.17 -7.50
N ARG A 181 -9.65 22.40 -7.36
CA ARG A 181 -8.82 23.59 -7.55
C ARG A 181 -7.70 23.66 -6.48
N PRO A 182 -6.50 24.13 -6.82
CA PRO A 182 -5.38 24.20 -5.89
C PRO A 182 -5.67 25.01 -4.61
N THR A 183 -6.54 26.02 -4.69
CA THR A 183 -6.97 26.83 -3.54
C THR A 183 -7.60 25.98 -2.43
N LEU A 184 -8.36 24.94 -2.79
CA LEU A 184 -8.98 24.03 -1.83
C LEU A 184 -7.97 23.14 -1.11
N ILE A 185 -6.81 22.88 -1.74
CA ILE A 185 -5.70 22.16 -1.10
C ILE A 185 -5.03 23.05 -0.06
N GLU A 186 -4.91 24.36 -0.32
CA GLU A 186 -4.37 25.33 0.64
C GLU A 186 -5.34 25.57 1.81
N ASP A 187 -6.64 25.66 1.55
CA ASP A 187 -7.67 25.72 2.61
C ASP A 187 -7.62 24.48 3.50
N PHE A 188 -7.44 23.29 2.89
CA PHE A 188 -7.24 22.04 3.62
C PHE A 188 -5.98 22.07 4.49
N LYS A 189 -4.83 22.52 3.96
CA LYS A 189 -3.59 22.66 4.73
C LYS A 189 -3.75 23.62 5.92
N THR A 190 -4.46 24.72 5.71
CA THR A 190 -4.76 25.70 6.77
C THR A 190 -5.55 25.03 7.90
N LEU A 191 -6.62 24.30 7.57
CA LEU A 191 -7.39 23.56 8.56
C LEU A 191 -6.56 22.46 9.27
N VAL A 192 -5.65 21.79 8.56
CA VAL A 192 -4.72 20.81 9.17
C VAL A 192 -3.80 21.49 10.20
N ALA A 193 -3.28 22.68 9.89
CA ALA A 193 -2.46 23.46 10.81
C ALA A 193 -3.25 23.93 12.04
N GLU A 194 -4.50 24.37 11.86
CA GLU A 194 -5.41 24.75 12.95
C GLU A 194 -5.71 23.58 13.90
N GLN A 195 -5.75 22.34 13.38
CA GLN A 195 -5.86 21.12 14.18
C GLN A 195 -4.52 20.68 14.82
N GLY A 196 -3.48 21.51 14.76
CA GLY A 196 -2.17 21.25 15.37
C GLY A 196 -1.33 20.19 14.66
N MET A 197 -1.61 19.92 13.38
CA MET A 197 -0.88 18.95 12.57
C MET A 197 0.04 19.66 11.57
N SER A 198 1.19 19.03 11.28
CA SER A 198 2.16 19.52 10.30
C SER A 198 1.79 19.05 8.88
N GLU A 199 2.17 19.82 7.86
CA GLU A 199 1.95 19.49 6.45
C GLU A 199 2.52 18.13 6.05
N ASP A 200 3.59 17.67 6.70
CA ASP A 200 4.16 16.36 6.42
C ASP A 200 3.12 15.24 6.69
N THR A 201 2.17 15.44 7.59
CA THR A 201 1.12 14.46 7.92
C THR A 201 0.04 14.35 6.84
N ILE A 202 0.07 15.24 5.84
CA ILE A 202 -0.88 15.30 4.73
C ILE A 202 -0.52 14.23 3.69
N ILE A 203 -1.55 13.54 3.24
CA ILE A 203 -1.52 12.60 2.13
C ILE A 203 -2.53 13.08 1.10
N ILE A 204 -2.04 13.58 -0.03
CA ILE A 204 -2.83 13.81 -1.23
C ILE A 204 -2.93 12.49 -2.00
N LYS A 205 -4.15 12.01 -2.25
CA LYS A 205 -4.37 10.73 -2.90
C LYS A 205 -4.33 10.88 -4.42
N LYS A 206 -3.90 9.83 -5.10
CA LYS A 206 -3.79 9.79 -6.56
C LYS A 206 -5.11 9.40 -7.21
N ASN A 207 -5.48 10.09 -8.27
CA ASN A 207 -6.56 9.68 -9.15
C ASN A 207 -6.15 8.39 -9.89
N LYS A 208 -6.81 7.28 -9.59
CA LYS A 208 -6.64 5.99 -10.28
C LYS A 208 -7.94 5.53 -10.95
N GLY A 209 -8.87 6.46 -11.18
CA GLY A 209 -10.22 6.16 -11.66
C GLY A 209 -11.12 5.57 -10.58
N GLU A 210 -12.40 5.42 -10.93
CA GLU A 210 -13.35 4.73 -10.07
C GLU A 210 -13.17 3.22 -10.11
N CYS A 211 -13.49 2.58 -9.00
CA CYS A 211 -13.62 1.13 -8.96
C CYS A 211 -15.05 0.77 -8.53
N VAL A 212 -15.62 -0.26 -9.14
CA VAL A 212 -16.95 -0.76 -8.81
C VAL A 212 -16.81 -2.14 -8.12
N PRO A 213 -17.32 -2.32 -6.89
CA PRO A 213 -17.33 -3.62 -6.23
C PRO A 213 -18.18 -4.61 -7.03
N GLY A 214 -17.61 -5.76 -7.41
CA GLY A 214 -18.33 -6.85 -8.07
C GLY A 214 -18.29 -6.85 -9.60
N GLU A 215 -17.74 -5.83 -10.25
CA GLU A 215 -17.49 -5.86 -11.69
C GLU A 215 -16.14 -6.55 -11.96
N GLN A 216 -16.17 -7.71 -12.63
CA GLN A 216 -14.94 -8.29 -13.16
C GLN A 216 -14.42 -7.35 -14.23
N VAL A 217 -13.16 -6.93 -14.09
CA VAL A 217 -12.44 -6.28 -15.18
C VAL A 217 -12.37 -7.32 -16.31
N THR A 218 -13.31 -7.25 -17.26
CA THR A 218 -13.12 -7.87 -18.56
C THR A 218 -11.81 -7.33 -19.12
N PRO A 219 -10.87 -8.19 -19.58
CA PRO A 219 -9.78 -7.70 -20.41
C PRO A 219 -10.40 -6.89 -21.54
N GLU A 220 -9.86 -5.70 -21.80
CA GLU A 220 -10.25 -4.90 -22.96
C GLU A 220 -10.37 -5.80 -24.20
N PRO A 221 -11.42 -5.65 -25.03
CA PRO A 221 -11.51 -6.37 -26.27
C PRO A 221 -10.27 -6.01 -27.09
N GLN A 222 -9.47 -7.01 -27.44
CA GLN A 222 -8.42 -6.82 -28.43
C GLN A 222 -9.08 -6.36 -29.72
N ILE A 223 -9.03 -5.06 -30.00
CA ILE A 223 -9.31 -4.54 -31.32
C ILE A 223 -8.28 -5.21 -32.23
N GLN A 224 -8.73 -6.19 -33.01
CA GLN A 224 -7.96 -6.75 -34.11
C GLN A 224 -7.67 -5.60 -35.07
N ARG A 225 -6.48 -5.00 -34.93
CA ARG A 225 -5.97 -4.06 -35.92
C ARG A 225 -5.72 -4.85 -37.20
N ALA A 226 -6.62 -4.68 -38.16
CA ALA A 226 -6.40 -5.04 -39.54
C ALA A 226 -5.06 -4.45 -40.00
N ARG A 227 -4.25 -5.28 -40.66
CA ARG A 227 -2.96 -4.88 -41.25
C ARG A 227 -3.18 -3.67 -42.17
N ARG A 228 -2.61 -2.52 -41.80
CA ARG A 228 -2.21 -1.49 -42.76
C ARG A 228 -0.70 -1.39 -42.71
N ASN A 229 -0.07 -1.65 -43.85
CA ASN A 229 1.32 -1.34 -44.10
C ASN A 229 1.46 0.18 -44.06
N VAL A 230 2.10 0.70 -43.02
CA VAL A 230 2.61 2.07 -42.99
C VAL A 230 4.08 1.94 -42.63
N VAL A 231 4.93 2.20 -43.62
CA VAL A 231 6.36 2.42 -43.43
C VAL A 231 6.48 3.73 -42.66
N LEU A 232 7.00 3.69 -41.44
CA LEU A 232 7.45 4.87 -40.71
C LEU A 232 8.98 4.86 -40.63
N PRO A 233 9.63 6.03 -40.67
CA PRO A 233 11.09 6.13 -40.77
C PRO A 233 11.76 5.75 -39.44
N ALA A 234 13.06 5.47 -39.51
CA ALA A 234 13.91 5.16 -38.37
C ALA A 234 13.80 6.24 -37.27
N PRO A 235 13.81 5.86 -35.98
CA PRO A 235 13.89 6.83 -34.90
C PRO A 235 15.28 7.48 -34.91
N GLU A 236 15.30 8.81 -34.99
CA GLU A 236 16.49 9.62 -34.72
C GLU A 236 16.92 9.45 -33.26
N GLU A 237 18.24 9.34 -33.07
CA GLU A 237 18.90 9.27 -31.77
C GLU A 237 18.69 10.59 -31.01
N GLY A 238 17.85 10.55 -29.98
CA GLY A 238 17.67 11.62 -29.01
C GLY A 238 18.48 11.34 -27.74
N SER A 239 19.49 12.17 -27.52
CA SER A 239 20.41 12.21 -26.38
C SER A 239 19.72 12.11 -25.03
N GLY A 240 20.26 11.26 -24.15
CA GLY A 240 19.83 11.11 -22.77
C GLY A 240 20.11 12.35 -21.92
N ASP A 241 19.15 12.65 -21.05
CA ASP A 241 19.34 13.51 -19.88
C ASP A 241 18.96 12.69 -18.64
N ASP A 242 19.83 12.75 -17.64
CA ASP A 242 19.97 11.84 -16.52
C ASP A 242 18.90 12.10 -15.44
N ASN A 243 18.10 11.07 -15.12
CA ASN A 243 17.70 10.74 -13.73
C ASN A 243 16.94 9.41 -13.67
N MET A 244 17.68 8.31 -13.55
CA MET A 244 17.16 7.00 -13.15
C MET A 244 17.56 6.74 -11.68
N PRO A 245 16.70 6.16 -10.82
CA PRO A 245 16.97 6.13 -9.38
C PRO A 245 18.10 5.17 -9.01
N LEU A 246 19.11 5.72 -8.35
CA LEU A 246 20.04 5.14 -7.36
C LEU A 246 20.19 3.60 -7.38
N PHE A 247 21.31 3.17 -7.95
CA PHE A 247 21.89 1.83 -7.83
C PHE A 247 21.70 1.21 -6.43
N ARG A 248 20.99 0.08 -6.34
CA ARG A 248 21.12 -0.87 -5.22
C ARG A 248 22.48 -1.54 -5.38
N GLY A 249 23.42 -1.26 -4.48
CA GLY A 249 24.82 -1.69 -4.65
C GLY A 249 25.02 -3.21 -4.63
N PRO A 250 26.15 -3.72 -5.17
CA PRO A 250 26.48 -5.15 -5.23
C PRO A 250 26.56 -5.85 -3.87
N GLU A 251 26.68 -5.07 -2.80
CA GLU A 251 26.70 -5.56 -1.41
C GLU A 251 25.34 -6.04 -0.92
N ALA A 252 24.26 -5.55 -1.52
CA ALA A 252 22.92 -6.07 -1.30
C ALA A 252 22.86 -7.57 -1.64
N CYS A 253 23.43 -7.96 -2.78
CA CYS A 253 23.39 -9.32 -3.30
C CYS A 253 24.20 -10.34 -2.48
N LYS A 254 25.08 -9.88 -1.59
CA LYS A 254 25.90 -10.74 -0.72
C LYS A 254 25.28 -10.94 0.67
N SER A 255 24.27 -10.15 1.02
CA SER A 255 23.61 -10.20 2.33
C SER A 255 22.61 -11.36 2.40
N GLN A 256 22.38 -11.96 3.58
CA GLN A 256 21.27 -12.92 3.76
C GLN A 256 19.92 -12.21 3.60
N PRO A 257 18.83 -12.87 3.17
CA PRO A 257 17.52 -12.25 3.17
C PRO A 257 17.12 -11.88 4.61
N ASP A 258 16.67 -10.64 4.80
CA ASP A 258 16.15 -10.20 6.09
C ASP A 258 14.65 -9.94 5.95
N SER A 259 13.87 -10.80 6.62
CA SER A 259 12.41 -10.68 6.70
C SER A 259 11.98 -9.41 7.43
N GLY A 260 12.86 -8.81 8.23
CA GLY A 260 12.56 -7.69 9.10
C GLY A 260 11.66 -8.08 10.27
N PRO A 261 11.45 -7.17 11.23
CA PRO A 261 10.69 -7.44 12.45
C PRO A 261 9.18 -7.46 12.23
N CYS A 262 8.71 -7.17 11.01
CA CYS A 262 7.30 -7.17 10.69
C CYS A 262 6.80 -8.59 10.36
N PHE A 263 5.52 -8.85 10.65
CA PHE A 263 4.89 -10.17 10.49
C PHE A 263 4.18 -10.36 9.14
N GLY A 264 4.52 -9.54 8.13
CA GLY A 264 3.98 -9.68 6.78
C GLY A 264 4.42 -11.00 6.14
N MET A 265 3.55 -11.58 5.30
CA MET A 265 3.85 -12.78 4.53
C MET A 265 4.04 -12.46 3.05
N LEU A 266 4.87 -11.45 2.72
CA LEU A 266 5.10 -11.05 1.34
C LEU A 266 6.13 -11.97 0.69
N GLN A 267 5.75 -12.65 -0.39
CA GLN A 267 6.72 -13.40 -1.19
C GLN A 267 7.61 -12.41 -1.95
N ARG A 268 8.91 -12.46 -1.67
CA ARG A 268 9.96 -11.66 -2.30
C ARG A 268 11.08 -12.57 -2.76
N TYR A 269 11.92 -12.08 -3.65
CA TYR A 269 13.11 -12.79 -4.12
C TYR A 269 14.35 -12.23 -3.44
N HIS A 270 15.25 -13.10 -3.04
CA HIS A 270 16.60 -12.72 -2.65
C HIS A 270 17.60 -13.51 -3.48
N TYR A 271 18.76 -12.93 -3.74
CA TYR A 271 19.87 -13.59 -4.38
C TYR A 271 20.62 -14.47 -3.37
N ASN A 272 20.83 -15.73 -3.73
CA ASN A 272 21.68 -16.64 -2.98
C ASN A 272 22.95 -16.88 -3.79
N SER A 273 24.06 -16.27 -3.34
CA SER A 273 25.35 -16.33 -4.03
C SER A 273 25.98 -17.72 -4.04
N SER A 274 25.69 -18.56 -3.04
CA SER A 274 26.24 -19.93 -2.93
C SER A 274 25.71 -20.85 -4.04
N ILE A 275 24.48 -20.63 -4.47
CA ILE A 275 23.85 -21.40 -5.57
C ILE A 275 23.66 -20.56 -6.84
N MET A 276 24.12 -19.31 -6.82
CA MET A 276 24.01 -18.34 -7.92
C MET A 276 22.60 -18.26 -8.50
N ALA A 277 21.59 -18.16 -7.63
CA ALA A 277 20.18 -18.17 -8.03
C ALA A 277 19.33 -17.25 -7.13
N CYS A 278 18.21 -16.78 -7.65
CA CYS A 278 17.22 -16.02 -6.90
C CYS A 278 16.18 -16.97 -6.29
N GLN A 279 15.98 -16.90 -4.98
CA GLN A 279 15.04 -17.74 -4.24
C GLN A 279 13.95 -16.89 -3.61
N MET A 280 12.76 -17.47 -3.47
CA MET A 280 11.68 -16.81 -2.74
C MET A 280 11.91 -16.90 -1.24
N PHE A 281 11.62 -15.81 -0.54
CA PHE A 281 11.54 -15.77 0.92
C PHE A 281 10.34 -14.94 1.35
N THR A 282 9.93 -15.15 2.60
CA THR A 282 8.85 -14.38 3.22
C THR A 282 9.42 -13.11 3.82
N TYR A 283 9.12 -11.97 3.21
CA TYR A 283 9.45 -10.66 3.74
C TYR A 283 8.30 -10.11 4.59
N GLY A 284 8.66 -9.67 5.79
CA GLY A 284 7.78 -9.07 6.79
C GLY A 284 7.11 -7.77 6.36
N GLY A 285 7.60 -7.14 5.28
CA GLY A 285 7.01 -5.92 4.73
C GLY A 285 7.53 -4.62 5.32
N CYS A 286 8.50 -4.68 6.23
CA CYS A 286 9.21 -3.50 6.72
C CYS A 286 10.65 -3.83 7.09
N MET A 287 11.49 -2.78 7.14
CA MET A 287 12.93 -2.89 7.36
C MET A 287 13.53 -3.99 6.47
N GLY A 288 14.36 -4.86 7.01
CA GLY A 288 15.10 -5.79 6.18
C GLY A 288 16.28 -5.11 5.50
N ASN A 289 16.91 -5.87 4.61
CA ASN A 289 18.02 -5.37 3.80
C ASN A 289 17.67 -5.37 2.31
N GLN A 290 18.63 -4.94 1.51
CA GLN A 290 18.47 -4.70 0.08
C GLN A 290 18.51 -5.99 -0.76
N ASN A 291 18.77 -7.16 -0.15
CA ASN A 291 18.62 -8.46 -0.84
C ASN A 291 17.15 -8.88 -0.89
N ASN A 292 16.33 -8.00 -1.46
CA ASN A 292 14.88 -8.09 -1.42
C ASN A 292 14.31 -7.47 -2.69
N PHE A 293 13.94 -8.34 -3.62
CA PHE A 293 13.49 -8.01 -4.96
C PHE A 293 12.05 -8.46 -5.13
N VAL A 294 11.28 -7.74 -5.95
CA VAL A 294 9.88 -8.06 -6.18
C VAL A 294 9.74 -9.22 -7.16
N THR A 295 10.64 -9.29 -8.14
CA THR A 295 10.62 -10.32 -9.19
C THR A 295 11.96 -11.03 -9.31
N GLU A 296 11.91 -12.28 -9.78
CA GLU A 296 13.13 -13.04 -10.10
C GLU A 296 13.99 -12.32 -11.16
N LYS A 297 13.34 -11.66 -12.13
CA LYS A 297 14.00 -10.84 -13.15
C LYS A 297 14.84 -9.74 -12.55
N GLU A 298 14.24 -8.92 -11.70
CA GLU A 298 14.91 -7.80 -11.04
C GLU A 298 16.09 -8.29 -10.18
N CYS A 299 15.89 -9.39 -9.46
CA CYS A 299 16.95 -10.02 -8.67
C CYS A 299 18.14 -10.48 -9.54
N LEU A 300 17.88 -11.20 -10.65
CA LEU A 300 18.94 -11.67 -11.54
C LEU A 300 19.64 -10.50 -12.24
N GLN A 301 18.90 -9.51 -12.75
CA GLN A 301 19.50 -8.34 -13.41
C GLN A 301 20.35 -7.50 -12.44
N SER A 302 20.01 -7.48 -11.15
CA SER A 302 20.76 -6.72 -10.14
C SER A 302 21.98 -7.47 -9.60
N CYS A 303 21.89 -8.80 -9.47
CA CYS A 303 22.84 -9.59 -8.68
C CYS A 303 23.62 -10.67 -9.43
N ARG A 304 23.22 -11.04 -10.65
CA ARG A 304 23.88 -12.08 -11.43
C ARG A 304 25.29 -11.63 -11.83
N THR A 305 26.22 -12.58 -11.82
CA THR A 305 27.60 -12.38 -12.27
C THR A 305 27.92 -13.31 -13.44
N GLU A 306 29.03 -13.09 -14.12
CA GLU A 306 29.51 -13.92 -15.24
C GLU A 306 29.72 -15.39 -14.83
N ALA A 307 29.86 -15.68 -13.54
CA ALA A 307 29.94 -17.06 -13.03
C ALA A 307 28.69 -17.88 -13.38
N ALA A 308 27.54 -17.22 -13.56
CA ALA A 308 26.30 -17.86 -13.99
C ALA A 308 26.43 -18.55 -15.36
N CYS A 309 27.29 -18.05 -16.26
CA CYS A 309 27.51 -18.64 -17.59
C CYS A 309 28.11 -20.05 -17.53
N ARG A 310 28.64 -20.48 -16.38
CA ARG A 310 29.19 -21.84 -16.19
C ARG A 310 28.17 -22.83 -15.61
N LEU A 311 26.96 -22.38 -15.25
CA LEU A 311 25.92 -23.22 -14.67
C LEU A 311 25.15 -23.98 -15.77
N PRO A 312 24.55 -25.14 -15.47
CA PRO A 312 23.73 -25.86 -16.43
C PRO A 312 22.46 -25.08 -16.79
N MET A 313 21.92 -25.30 -17.99
CA MET A 313 20.61 -24.79 -18.39
C MET A 313 19.52 -25.51 -17.59
N ASP A 314 19.02 -24.88 -16.52
CA ASP A 314 18.06 -25.49 -15.60
C ASP A 314 16.65 -24.94 -15.82
N ALA A 315 15.78 -25.77 -16.38
CA ALA A 315 14.38 -25.45 -16.60
C ALA A 315 13.57 -25.37 -15.30
N GLY A 316 14.07 -25.93 -14.20
CA GLY A 316 13.32 -26.10 -12.97
C GLY A 316 12.20 -27.14 -13.07
N PRO A 317 11.52 -27.43 -11.95
CA PRO A 317 10.54 -28.53 -11.88
C PRO A 317 9.12 -28.14 -12.35
N CYS A 318 8.86 -26.84 -12.53
CA CYS A 318 7.54 -26.37 -12.99
C CYS A 318 7.35 -26.61 -14.50
N LYS A 319 6.08 -26.62 -14.95
CA LYS A 319 5.70 -26.93 -16.34
C LYS A 319 4.96 -25.77 -17.03
N VAL A 320 5.27 -24.54 -16.63
CA VAL A 320 4.74 -23.30 -17.22
C VAL A 320 5.84 -22.72 -18.12
N PHE A 321 5.93 -23.28 -19.33
CA PHE A 321 7.05 -23.02 -20.21
C PHE A 321 7.05 -21.59 -20.75
N THR A 322 8.18 -20.90 -20.54
CA THR A 322 8.47 -19.59 -21.12
C THR A 322 9.82 -19.67 -21.84
N ASP A 323 9.89 -19.12 -23.05
CA ASP A 323 11.14 -19.07 -23.80
C ASP A 323 12.04 -17.98 -23.20
N LEU A 324 13.20 -18.39 -22.68
CA LEU A 324 14.25 -17.52 -22.15
C LEU A 324 15.57 -17.89 -22.81
N TRP A 325 16.61 -17.12 -22.54
CA TRP A 325 17.96 -17.38 -23.04
C TRP A 325 18.84 -17.97 -21.94
N ALA A 326 19.74 -18.87 -22.31
CA ALA A 326 20.78 -19.40 -21.45
C ALA A 326 22.07 -19.58 -22.25
N PHE A 327 23.21 -19.51 -21.58
CA PHE A 327 24.49 -19.80 -22.19
C PHE A 327 24.74 -21.31 -22.17
N ASP A 328 24.92 -21.89 -23.35
CA ASP A 328 25.39 -23.26 -23.48
C ASP A 328 26.92 -23.24 -23.45
N SER A 329 27.51 -23.66 -22.33
CA SER A 329 28.95 -23.69 -22.14
C SER A 329 29.66 -24.76 -22.99
N ALA A 330 28.95 -25.80 -23.43
CA ALA A 330 29.50 -26.81 -24.33
C ALA A 330 29.54 -26.30 -25.78
N ALA A 331 28.52 -25.54 -26.18
CA ALA A 331 28.46 -24.93 -27.51
C ALA A 331 29.09 -23.52 -27.59
N GLY A 332 29.45 -22.93 -26.45
CA GLY A 332 30.03 -21.59 -26.34
C GLY A 332 29.11 -20.46 -26.81
N LYS A 333 27.78 -20.62 -26.73
CA LYS A 333 26.83 -19.66 -27.30
C LYS A 333 25.55 -19.51 -26.47
N CYS A 334 24.94 -18.34 -26.57
CA CYS A 334 23.61 -18.10 -26.02
C CYS A 334 22.53 -18.79 -26.88
N VAL A 335 21.71 -19.61 -26.24
CA VAL A 335 20.62 -20.36 -26.88
C VAL A 335 19.30 -20.08 -26.16
N SER A 336 18.19 -20.08 -26.92
CA SER A 336 16.86 -20.06 -26.32
C SER A 336 16.54 -21.42 -25.72
N PHE A 337 15.99 -21.45 -24.51
CA PHE A 337 15.53 -22.67 -23.83
C PHE A 337 14.18 -22.44 -23.14
N LYS A 338 13.45 -23.54 -22.93
CA LYS A 338 12.15 -23.52 -22.26
C LYS A 338 12.32 -23.56 -20.75
N TYR A 339 12.17 -22.41 -20.11
CA TYR A 339 12.15 -22.32 -18.65
C TYR A 339 10.77 -22.71 -18.11
N GLY A 340 10.73 -23.58 -17.10
CA GLY A 340 9.51 -24.17 -16.54
C GLY A 340 8.68 -23.25 -15.65
N GLY A 341 9.13 -22.02 -15.37
CA GLY A 341 8.36 -21.00 -14.65
C GLY A 341 8.55 -20.97 -13.13
N CYS A 342 9.40 -21.82 -12.55
CA CYS A 342 9.83 -21.70 -11.16
C CYS A 342 11.20 -22.32 -10.91
N LYS A 343 11.93 -21.84 -9.89
CA LYS A 343 13.29 -22.26 -9.53
C LYS A 343 14.26 -22.12 -10.72
N GLY A 344 15.25 -23.00 -10.82
CA GLY A 344 16.36 -22.87 -11.77
C GLY A 344 17.57 -22.16 -11.13
N ASN A 345 18.53 -21.81 -11.96
CA ASN A 345 19.75 -21.11 -11.55
C ASN A 345 19.95 -19.82 -12.35
N GLY A 346 21.08 -19.14 -12.11
CA GLY A 346 21.42 -17.86 -12.71
C GLY A 346 21.75 -17.89 -14.20
N ASN A 347 21.92 -19.06 -14.83
CA ASN A 347 22.11 -19.19 -16.29
C ASN A 347 20.78 -19.01 -17.03
N LYS A 348 20.21 -17.81 -16.89
CA LYS A 348 18.88 -17.44 -17.34
C LYS A 348 18.87 -15.95 -17.65
N PHE A 349 18.54 -15.60 -18.88
CA PHE A 349 18.59 -14.25 -19.44
C PHE A 349 17.27 -13.95 -20.15
N TYR A 350 16.84 -12.69 -20.09
CA TYR A 350 15.56 -12.24 -20.65
C TYR A 350 15.69 -11.76 -22.10
N SER A 351 16.92 -11.66 -22.61
CA SER A 351 17.19 -11.44 -24.03
C SER A 351 18.51 -12.10 -24.44
N GLN A 352 18.65 -12.34 -25.75
CA GLN A 352 19.89 -12.83 -26.34
C GLN A 352 21.05 -11.88 -26.06
N LYS A 353 20.82 -10.58 -26.30
CA LYS A 353 21.81 -9.52 -26.08
C LYS A 353 22.33 -9.51 -24.64
N GLU A 354 21.42 -9.61 -23.66
CA GLU A 354 21.79 -9.70 -22.24
C GLU A 354 22.67 -10.94 -21.96
N CYS A 355 22.37 -12.08 -22.56
CA CYS A 355 23.21 -13.28 -22.43
C CYS A 355 24.60 -13.07 -23.03
N GLU A 356 24.67 -12.47 -24.23
CA GLU A 356 25.93 -12.20 -24.93
C GLU A 356 26.77 -11.16 -24.20
N GLU A 357 26.17 -10.15 -23.58
CA GLU A 357 26.87 -9.14 -22.78
C GLU A 357 27.54 -9.76 -21.55
N TYR A 358 26.88 -10.71 -20.89
CA TYR A 358 27.42 -11.39 -19.69
C TYR A 358 28.38 -12.54 -20.01
N CYS A 359 28.12 -13.30 -21.09
CA CYS A 359 28.82 -14.55 -21.36
C CYS A 359 29.67 -14.51 -22.64
N GLY A 360 29.40 -13.59 -23.56
CA GLY A 360 30.09 -13.48 -24.85
C GLY A 360 31.55 -13.01 -24.75
N VAL A 361 31.96 -12.44 -23.60
CA VAL A 361 33.35 -12.00 -23.36
C VAL A 361 34.26 -13.18 -22.97
N MET A 362 33.69 -14.31 -22.53
CA MET A 362 34.45 -15.48 -22.07
C MET A 362 35.21 -16.24 -23.16
N MET A 363 35.09 -15.83 -24.43
CA MET A 363 35.81 -16.44 -25.56
C MET A 363 36.90 -15.52 -26.14
N ARG A 364 37.44 -14.58 -25.35
CA ARG A 364 38.67 -13.86 -25.73
C ARG A 364 39.90 -14.13 -24.86
N ASN A 365 39.75 -14.81 -23.72
CA ASN A 365 40.87 -15.02 -22.80
C ASN A 365 41.01 -16.50 -22.41
N GLY A 366 41.86 -17.18 -23.18
CA GLY A 366 42.18 -18.60 -23.14
C GLY A 366 42.02 -19.12 -24.56
N ASP A 367 43.02 -19.08 -25.46
CA ASP A 367 44.46 -19.28 -25.29
C ASP A 367 45.24 -18.55 -26.43
N ASP A 368 46.56 -18.36 -26.27
CA ASP A 368 47.54 -17.57 -27.08
C ASP A 368 47.58 -16.05 -26.76
N GLU A 369 48.70 -15.44 -26.35
CA GLU A 369 50.01 -15.56 -26.99
C GLU A 369 51.17 -15.25 -26.01
N PHE A 370 52.17 -16.15 -26.02
CA PHE A 370 53.50 -15.96 -25.46
C PHE A 370 54.33 -15.05 -26.40
N LEU A 371 55.10 -14.12 -25.83
CA LEU A 371 56.34 -13.48 -26.35
C LEU A 371 56.32 -12.27 -27.32
N THR A 372 56.99 -11.22 -26.81
CA THR A 372 57.93 -10.28 -27.45
C THR A 372 57.40 -9.20 -28.40
N VAL A 373 57.70 -7.92 -28.10
CA VAL A 373 58.85 -7.13 -28.63
C VAL A 373 58.68 -5.65 -28.22
N ASN A 374 59.54 -5.15 -27.35
CA ASN A 374 60.43 -4.00 -27.59
C ASN A 374 61.34 -3.74 -26.39
#